data_AF-A0A927ULD8-F1
#
_entry.id   AF-A0A927ULD8-F1
#
_cell.length_a   1.000
_cell.length_b   1.000
_cell.length_c   1.000
_cell.angle_alpha   90.00
_cell.angle_beta   90.00
_cell.angle_gamma   90.00
#
_symmetry.space_group_name_H-M   'P 1'
#
loop_
_entity.id
_entity.type
_entity.pdbx_description
1 polymer ?
#
loop_
_entity_poly.entity_id
_entity_poly.type
_entity_poly.pdbx_seq_one_letter_code
_entity_poly.pdbx_strand_id
1 'polypeptide(L)'
;MMWLKSRVAKKEGNEIEPKPVIFNADDIFSFEEIVNVLENLTDKENQLATHEDVYFFRYKKPLKLRVILYKTDDFNKKEFDNAKARINKKANKELGISQKVRLFESGKMMRYNIIYTGKTNDELCQFISQNANRNLTRGEGIINIVFAGNEIMIPPLYGECDQLEISRYKDVIKFANQVLLCE
;
A
#
# COMPACT_ATOMS: atom_id res chain seq x y z
N MET A 1 -21.38 -30.28 -29.19
CA MET A 1 -21.05 -29.62 -27.91
C MET A 1 -21.00 -28.12 -28.13
N MET A 2 -22.08 -27.44 -27.75
CA MET A 2 -22.29 -26.01 -27.94
C MET A 2 -21.93 -25.32 -26.61
N TRP A 3 -20.86 -24.54 -26.59
CA TRP A 3 -20.46 -23.79 -25.39
C TRP A 3 -21.43 -22.62 -25.19
N LEU A 4 -22.14 -22.64 -24.06
CA LEU A 4 -22.98 -21.53 -23.59
C LEU A 4 -22.11 -20.28 -23.41
N LYS A 5 -22.25 -19.32 -24.33
CA LYS A 5 -21.98 -17.90 -24.05
C LYS A 5 -23.10 -17.39 -23.15
N SER A 6 -22.87 -17.33 -21.84
CA SER A 6 -23.74 -16.50 -20.99
C SER A 6 -23.31 -15.04 -21.17
N ARG A 7 -24.16 -14.29 -21.88
CA ARG A 7 -24.17 -12.83 -21.82
C ARG A 7 -24.64 -12.48 -20.40
N VAL A 8 -23.80 -11.80 -19.62
CA VAL A 8 -24.32 -10.90 -18.60
C VAL A 8 -24.41 -9.54 -19.26
N ALA A 9 -25.64 -9.06 -19.37
CA ALA A 9 -25.97 -7.74 -19.89
C ALA A 9 -25.09 -6.67 -19.21
N LYS A 10 -24.58 -5.72 -20.00
CA LYS A 10 -24.22 -4.40 -19.47
C LYS A 10 -25.49 -3.83 -18.85
N LYS A 11 -25.71 -4.08 -17.56
CA LYS A 11 -26.58 -3.23 -16.76
C LYS A 11 -25.95 -1.85 -16.81
N GLU A 12 -26.75 -0.85 -17.11
CA GLU A 12 -26.50 0.55 -16.75
C GLU A 12 -26.24 0.58 -15.23
N GLY A 13 -25.00 0.31 -14.85
CA GLY A 13 -24.52 0.53 -13.51
C GLY A 13 -24.14 1.99 -13.46
N ASN A 14 -24.76 2.74 -12.54
CA ASN A 14 -24.19 4.01 -12.09
C ASN A 14 -22.67 3.80 -11.98
N GLU A 15 -21.87 4.57 -12.73
CA GLU A 15 -20.41 4.52 -12.58
C GLU A 15 -20.13 4.80 -11.11
N ILE A 16 -19.75 3.75 -10.37
CA ILE A 16 -19.33 3.91 -8.99
C ILE A 16 -18.02 4.66 -9.10
N GLU A 17 -18.05 5.96 -8.81
CA GLU A 17 -16.84 6.74 -8.62
C GLU A 17 -16.13 6.17 -7.40
N PRO A 18 -14.99 5.48 -7.57
CA PRO A 18 -14.33 4.84 -6.44
C PRO A 18 -13.81 5.92 -5.51
N LYS A 19 -14.12 5.80 -4.21
CA LYS A 19 -13.67 6.74 -3.17
C LYS A 19 -12.91 5.99 -2.09
N PRO A 20 -11.84 6.58 -1.53
CA PRO A 20 -11.12 5.99 -0.40
C PRO A 20 -12.07 5.71 0.76
N VAL A 21 -11.79 4.63 1.48
CA VAL A 21 -12.34 4.43 2.82
C VAL A 21 -11.52 5.31 3.76
N ILE A 22 -12.19 6.21 4.47
CA ILE A 22 -11.55 7.15 5.39
C ILE A 22 -11.88 6.73 6.81
N PHE A 23 -10.85 6.54 7.63
CA PHE A 23 -10.96 6.36 9.06
C PHE A 23 -10.48 7.65 9.74
N ASN A 24 -11.23 8.15 10.70
CA ASN A 24 -10.80 9.26 11.54
C ASN A 24 -10.19 8.69 12.80
N ALA A 25 -8.91 8.99 13.03
CA ALA A 25 -8.25 8.72 14.29
C ALA A 25 -8.63 9.81 15.31
N ASP A 26 -8.69 9.44 16.58
CA ASP A 26 -8.94 10.37 17.68
C ASP A 26 -7.80 11.39 17.83
N ASP A 27 -6.57 10.97 17.52
CA ASP A 27 -5.36 11.78 17.54
C ASP A 27 -4.64 11.79 16.18
N ILE A 28 -3.87 12.85 15.94
CA ILE A 28 -2.98 12.95 14.77
C ILE A 28 -1.77 12.05 15.03
N PHE A 29 -1.61 11.00 14.24
CA PHE A 29 -0.35 10.25 14.20
C PHE A 29 0.73 11.15 13.63
N SER A 30 1.76 11.47 14.42
CA SER A 30 2.93 12.14 13.90
C SER A 30 3.73 11.22 12.98
N PHE A 31 4.51 11.82 12.08
CA PHE A 31 5.40 11.06 11.20
C PHE A 31 6.36 10.19 12.00
N GLU A 32 6.90 10.75 13.08
CA GLU A 32 7.87 10.12 13.97
C GLU A 32 7.25 8.92 14.72
N GLU A 33 5.98 9.01 15.13
CA GLU A 33 5.26 7.88 15.70
C GLU A 33 5.10 6.73 14.71
N ILE A 34 4.73 7.02 13.45
CA ILE A 34 4.61 6.00 12.41
C ILE A 34 5.97 5.35 12.14
N VAL A 35 7.04 6.15 12.07
CA VAL A 35 8.41 5.62 11.94
C VAL A 35 8.73 4.69 13.09
N ASN A 36 8.52 5.11 14.34
CA ASN A 36 8.79 4.30 15.52
C ASN A 36 8.00 2.99 15.52
N VAL A 37 6.71 3.04 15.17
CA VAL A 37 5.86 1.85 15.02
C VAL A 37 6.42 0.89 13.99
N LEU A 38 6.82 1.39 12.81
CA LEU A 38 7.41 0.58 11.74
C LEU A 38 8.77 -0.02 12.15
N GLU A 39 9.61 0.74 12.85
CA GLU A 39 10.90 0.24 13.34
C GLU A 39 10.74 -0.92 14.35
N ASN A 40 9.73 -0.83 15.21
CA ASN A 40 9.47 -1.79 16.29
C ASN A 40 8.58 -2.98 15.88
N LEU A 41 8.08 -3.00 14.65
CA LEU A 41 7.07 -3.94 14.18
C LEU A 41 7.51 -5.42 14.19
N THR A 42 8.82 -5.71 14.12
CA THR A 42 9.33 -7.10 14.23
C THR A 42 10.72 -7.20 14.85
N ASP A 43 10.99 -8.34 15.51
CA ASP A 43 12.26 -8.70 16.14
C ASP A 43 13.41 -8.89 15.11
N LYS A 44 14.49 -8.11 15.30
CA LYS A 44 15.91 -8.38 14.93
C LYS A 44 16.33 -8.57 13.47
N GLU A 45 15.44 -8.70 12.48
CA GLU A 45 15.82 -8.83 11.05
C GLU A 45 15.34 -7.66 10.15
N ASN A 46 14.88 -6.56 10.75
CA ASN A 46 14.38 -5.39 10.02
C ASN A 46 15.52 -4.74 9.26
N GLN A 47 15.29 -4.46 7.98
CA GLN A 47 16.24 -3.73 7.17
C GLN A 47 15.64 -2.38 6.81
N LEU A 48 16.32 -1.31 7.21
CA LEU A 48 15.97 0.08 6.92
C LEU A 48 16.94 0.66 5.88
N ALA A 49 16.39 1.34 4.89
CA ALA A 49 17.14 2.27 4.05
C ALA A 49 16.37 3.59 4.01
N THR A 50 17.07 4.72 4.07
CA THR A 50 16.45 6.06 4.05
C THR A 50 17.02 6.89 2.91
N HIS A 51 16.23 7.76 2.31
CA HIS A 51 16.68 8.72 1.30
C HIS A 51 15.76 9.93 1.34
N GLU A 52 16.26 11.08 1.80
CA GLU A 52 15.45 12.29 2.01
C GLU A 52 14.25 11.94 2.90
N ASP A 53 13.04 12.33 2.48
CA ASP A 53 11.77 12.12 3.16
C ASP A 53 11.16 10.74 2.89
N VAL A 54 11.98 9.76 2.53
CA VAL A 54 11.54 8.41 2.15
C VAL A 54 12.26 7.35 2.96
N TYR A 55 11.48 6.49 3.59
CA TYR A 55 11.95 5.38 4.40
C TYR A 55 11.52 4.07 3.73
N PHE A 56 12.41 3.10 3.69
CA PHE A 56 12.14 1.75 3.19
C PHE A 56 12.41 0.75 4.30
N PHE A 57 11.38 -0.01 4.63
CA PHE A 57 11.44 -1.10 5.59
C PHE A 57 11.22 -2.43 4.88
N ARG A 58 11.98 -3.45 5.28
CA ARG A 58 11.77 -4.82 4.84
C ARG A 58 11.71 -5.77 6.04
N TYR A 59 10.62 -6.52 6.08
CA TYR A 59 10.32 -7.50 7.12
C TYR A 59 10.29 -8.89 6.51
N LYS A 60 11.12 -9.81 7.01
CA LYS A 60 11.28 -11.14 6.40
C LYS A 60 10.27 -12.17 6.90
N LYS A 61 9.73 -12.00 8.11
CA LYS A 61 8.77 -12.90 8.75
C LYS A 61 7.80 -12.08 9.62
N PRO A 62 6.53 -12.50 9.78
CA PRO A 62 5.87 -13.63 9.10
C PRO A 62 5.38 -13.30 7.67
N LEU A 63 5.22 -12.02 7.30
CA LEU A 63 4.47 -11.60 6.10
C LEU A 63 5.30 -11.17 4.87
N LYS A 64 6.61 -11.44 4.80
CA LYS A 64 7.52 -10.99 3.71
C LYS A 64 7.12 -9.59 3.16
N LEU A 65 7.10 -8.62 4.06
CA LEU A 65 6.51 -7.31 3.83
C LEU A 65 7.59 -6.29 3.45
N ARG A 66 7.27 -5.39 2.52
CA ARG A 66 8.03 -4.17 2.25
C ARG A 66 7.14 -2.97 2.53
N VAL A 67 7.66 -1.99 3.26
CA VAL A 67 6.97 -0.72 3.47
C VAL A 67 7.84 0.39 2.92
N ILE A 68 7.25 1.28 2.12
CA ILE A 68 7.80 2.60 1.86
C ILE A 68 6.95 3.60 2.61
N LEU A 69 7.59 4.43 3.43
CA LEU A 69 6.95 5.58 4.05
C LEU A 69 7.51 6.84 3.38
N TYR A 70 6.62 7.66 2.81
CA TYR A 70 6.95 8.87 2.08
C TYR A 70 6.27 10.07 2.73
N LYS A 71 7.06 11.04 3.23
CA LYS A 71 6.55 12.30 3.77
C LYS A 71 6.51 13.37 2.68
N THR A 72 5.40 14.10 2.62
CA THR A 72 5.24 15.25 1.73
C THR A 72 4.26 16.27 2.31
N ASP A 73 4.54 17.56 2.10
CA ASP A 73 3.62 18.63 2.48
C ASP A 73 2.47 18.78 1.47
N ASP A 74 2.72 18.47 0.20
CA ASP A 74 1.73 18.52 -0.86
C ASP A 74 1.95 17.34 -1.80
N PHE A 75 0.96 16.47 -1.95
CA PHE A 75 1.15 15.25 -2.71
C PHE A 75 1.18 15.53 -4.21
N ASN A 76 2.26 15.07 -4.87
CA ASN A 76 2.34 14.97 -6.31
C ASN A 76 2.71 13.54 -6.72
N LYS A 77 1.94 12.94 -7.64
CA LYS A 77 2.15 11.54 -8.02
C LYS A 77 3.51 11.30 -8.68
N LYS A 78 3.96 12.24 -9.52
CA LYS A 78 5.24 12.11 -10.24
C LYS A 78 6.41 12.13 -9.26
N GLU A 79 6.35 13.02 -8.27
CA GLU A 79 7.36 13.11 -7.21
C GLU A 79 7.38 11.84 -6.35
N PHE A 80 6.21 11.36 -5.94
CA PHE A 80 6.08 10.09 -5.23
C PHE A 80 6.67 8.91 -6.01
N ASP A 81 6.34 8.78 -7.31
CA ASP A 81 6.86 7.70 -8.14
C ASP A 81 8.38 7.78 -8.30
N ASN A 82 8.94 8.99 -8.42
CA ASN A 82 10.38 9.22 -8.48
C ASN A 82 11.06 8.89 -7.15
N ALA A 83 10.52 9.36 -6.03
CA ALA A 83 11.00 9.10 -4.67
C ALA A 83 11.03 7.58 -4.40
N LYS A 84 9.93 6.90 -4.73
CA LYS A 84 9.82 5.44 -4.68
C LYS A 84 10.89 4.75 -5.53
N ALA A 85 11.12 5.19 -6.77
CA ALA A 85 12.16 4.61 -7.63
C ALA A 85 13.56 4.77 -7.03
N ARG A 86 13.89 5.95 -6.50
CA ARG A 86 15.17 6.25 -5.84
C ARG A 86 15.40 5.35 -4.63
N ILE A 87 14.44 5.29 -3.70
CA ILE A 87 14.61 4.50 -2.48
C ILE A 87 14.68 3.01 -2.77
N ASN A 88 13.90 2.48 -3.71
CA ASN A 88 14.01 1.07 -4.11
C ASN A 88 15.40 0.75 -4.66
N LYS A 89 15.96 1.63 -5.50
CA LYS A 89 17.31 1.44 -6.06
C LYS A 89 18.35 1.42 -4.95
N LYS A 90 18.26 2.35 -3.98
CA LYS A 90 19.13 2.40 -2.81
C LYS A 90 19.01 1.12 -1.96
N ALA A 91 17.79 0.78 -1.53
CA ALA A 91 17.51 -0.40 -0.72
C ALA A 91 17.96 -1.70 -1.40
N ASN A 92 17.74 -1.86 -2.71
CA ASN A 92 18.20 -3.04 -3.43
C ASN A 92 19.73 -3.19 -3.40
N LYS A 93 20.45 -2.07 -3.54
CA LYS A 93 21.92 -2.03 -3.49
C LYS A 93 22.44 -2.33 -2.08
N GLU A 94 21.90 -1.66 -1.07
CA GLU A 94 22.39 -1.75 0.32
C GLU A 94 22.01 -3.07 0.99
N LEU A 95 20.81 -3.60 0.69
CA LEU A 95 20.25 -4.76 1.38
C LEU A 95 20.42 -6.08 0.60
N GLY A 96 21.13 -6.04 -0.52
CA GLY A 96 21.40 -7.22 -1.36
C GLY A 96 20.13 -7.92 -1.85
N ILE A 97 19.09 -7.14 -2.19
CA ILE A 97 17.80 -7.70 -2.58
C ILE A 97 17.90 -8.29 -3.99
N SER A 98 17.74 -9.62 -4.09
CA SER A 98 17.67 -10.30 -5.38
C SER A 98 16.51 -9.75 -6.22
N GLN A 99 16.81 -9.41 -7.48
CA GLN A 99 15.80 -9.06 -8.49
C GLN A 99 15.07 -10.30 -9.02
N LYS A 100 15.63 -11.49 -8.81
CA LYS A 100 15.03 -12.77 -9.20
C LYS A 100 14.32 -13.34 -7.99
N VAL A 101 13.00 -13.20 -7.96
CA VAL A 101 12.12 -13.88 -7.01
C VAL A 101 11.26 -14.86 -7.80
N ARG A 102 11.12 -16.09 -7.31
CA ARG A 102 10.24 -17.08 -7.97
C ARG A 102 8.80 -16.57 -7.90
N LEU A 103 8.01 -16.76 -8.96
CA LEU A 103 6.60 -16.34 -9.03
C LEU A 103 5.79 -16.75 -7.79
N PHE A 104 5.95 -18.01 -7.35
CA PHE A 104 5.31 -18.53 -6.13
C PHE A 104 5.73 -17.78 -4.84
N GLU A 105 6.99 -17.36 -4.75
CA GLU A 105 7.47 -16.59 -3.60
C GLU A 105 7.03 -15.14 -3.65
N SER A 106 6.97 -14.52 -4.84
CA SER A 106 6.42 -13.18 -5.00
C SER A 106 4.94 -13.14 -4.61
N GLY A 107 4.21 -14.22 -4.88
CA GLY A 107 2.80 -14.36 -4.49
C GLY A 107 2.53 -14.18 -3.00
N LYS A 108 3.55 -14.41 -2.16
CA LYS A 108 3.51 -14.27 -0.69
C LYS A 108 4.08 -12.95 -0.17
N MET A 109 4.53 -12.09 -1.07
CA MET A 109 5.06 -10.77 -0.72
C MET A 109 3.95 -9.74 -0.78
N MET A 110 3.98 -8.80 0.16
CA MET A 110 3.14 -7.63 0.16
C MET A 110 4.01 -6.38 0.18
N ARG A 111 3.48 -5.30 -0.39
CA ARG A 111 4.10 -3.99 -0.34
C ARG A 111 3.11 -2.92 0.03
N TYR A 112 3.42 -2.17 1.08
CA TYR A 112 2.70 -0.96 1.45
C TYR A 112 3.51 0.27 1.07
N ASN A 113 2.88 1.20 0.36
CA ASN A 113 3.41 2.54 0.23
C ASN A 113 2.53 3.45 1.08
N ILE A 114 3.05 3.89 2.22
CA ILE A 114 2.42 4.79 3.16
C ILE A 114 2.83 6.21 2.76
N ILE A 115 1.85 7.07 2.52
CA ILE A 115 2.04 8.49 2.23
C ILE A 115 1.63 9.25 3.49
N TYR A 116 2.55 10.04 4.02
CA TYR A 116 2.30 10.91 5.17
C TYR A 116 2.25 12.36 4.70
N THR A 117 1.18 13.05 5.06
CA THR A 117 0.99 14.46 4.72
C THR A 117 0.12 15.17 5.77
N GLY A 118 0.21 16.49 5.82
CA GLY A 118 -0.65 17.30 6.70
C GLY A 118 -2.02 17.60 6.10
N LYS A 119 -2.21 17.42 4.79
CA LYS A 119 -3.43 17.81 4.07
C LYS A 119 -3.76 16.86 2.93
N THR A 120 -5.04 16.68 2.66
CA THR A 120 -5.50 16.01 1.44
C THR A 120 -5.54 16.98 0.26
N ASN A 121 -5.32 16.48 -0.94
CA ASN A 121 -5.52 17.21 -2.19
C ASN A 121 -6.20 16.30 -3.23
N ASP A 122 -6.75 16.88 -4.29
CA ASP A 122 -7.51 16.12 -5.29
C ASP A 122 -6.69 15.03 -5.97
N GLU A 123 -5.41 15.29 -6.25
CA GLU A 123 -4.51 14.33 -6.87
C GLU A 123 -4.28 13.11 -5.96
N LEU A 124 -4.15 13.32 -4.65
CA LEU A 124 -4.01 12.27 -3.65
C LEU A 124 -5.27 11.43 -3.53
N CYS A 125 -6.44 12.08 -3.44
CA CYS A 125 -7.73 11.40 -3.39
C CYS A 125 -7.92 10.52 -4.63
N GLN A 126 -7.70 11.08 -5.83
CA GLN A 126 -7.79 10.35 -7.09
C GLN A 126 -6.77 9.20 -7.14
N PHE A 127 -5.53 9.45 -6.70
CA PHE A 127 -4.49 8.45 -6.66
C PHE A 127 -4.88 7.26 -5.78
N ILE A 128 -5.42 7.49 -4.58
CA ILE A 128 -5.82 6.39 -3.70
C ILE A 128 -7.06 5.66 -4.24
N SER A 129 -8.06 6.39 -4.73
CA SER A 129 -9.29 5.83 -5.28
C SER A 129 -9.08 4.76 -6.36
N GLN A 130 -8.10 4.93 -7.25
CA GLN A 130 -8.03 4.16 -8.49
C GLN A 130 -7.05 2.97 -8.46
N ASN A 131 -6.52 2.63 -7.28
CA ASN A 131 -5.27 1.88 -7.24
C ASN A 131 -5.33 0.46 -6.67
N ALA A 132 -6.31 0.10 -5.82
CA ALA A 132 -6.27 -1.20 -5.12
C ALA A 132 -6.26 -2.41 -6.07
N ASN A 133 -7.31 -2.62 -6.87
CA ASN A 133 -7.48 -3.84 -7.67
C ASN A 133 -6.28 -4.12 -8.58
N ARG A 134 -5.92 -3.14 -9.41
CA ARG A 134 -4.79 -3.27 -10.35
C ARG A 134 -3.49 -3.56 -9.62
N ASN A 135 -3.26 -2.92 -8.48
CA ASN A 135 -2.00 -3.09 -7.75
C ASN A 135 -1.94 -4.42 -6.98
N LEU A 136 -3.09 -4.96 -6.57
CA LEU A 136 -3.19 -6.27 -5.93
C LEU A 136 -2.97 -7.44 -6.88
N THR A 137 -3.27 -7.31 -8.17
CA THR A 137 -2.95 -8.34 -9.19
C THR A 137 -1.45 -8.53 -9.43
N ARG A 138 -0.61 -7.56 -9.01
CA ARG A 138 0.83 -7.62 -9.25
C ARG A 138 1.45 -8.74 -8.42
N GLY A 139 2.57 -9.27 -8.91
CA GLY A 139 3.28 -10.37 -8.24
C GLY A 139 3.43 -10.16 -6.73
N GLU A 140 3.97 -9.01 -6.31
CA GLU A 140 4.24 -8.64 -4.89
C GLU A 140 3.11 -7.89 -4.17
N GLY A 141 1.88 -7.84 -4.70
CA GLY A 141 0.70 -7.24 -4.05
C GLY A 141 0.92 -5.84 -3.47
N ILE A 142 0.62 -4.78 -4.22
CA ILE A 142 0.91 -3.41 -3.79
C ILE A 142 -0.37 -2.73 -3.29
N ILE A 143 -0.29 -2.06 -2.13
CA ILE A 143 -1.33 -1.15 -1.64
C ILE A 143 -0.70 0.19 -1.23
N ASN A 144 -1.40 1.28 -1.51
CA ASN A 144 -1.03 2.62 -1.08
C ASN A 144 -1.97 3.02 0.05
N ILE A 145 -1.45 3.52 1.17
CA ILE A 145 -2.22 4.00 2.33
C ILE A 145 -1.81 5.45 2.58
N VAL A 146 -2.72 6.28 3.07
CA VAL A 146 -2.43 7.68 3.42
C VAL A 146 -2.70 7.94 4.88
N PHE A 147 -1.82 8.71 5.50
CA PHE A 147 -2.02 9.42 6.75
C PHE A 147 -2.05 10.91 6.41
N ALA A 148 -3.21 11.54 6.55
CA ALA A 148 -3.44 12.95 6.26
C ALA A 148 -3.99 13.63 7.52
N GLY A 149 -3.11 14.19 8.35
CA GLY A 149 -3.50 14.67 9.68
C GLY A 149 -4.09 13.54 10.53
N ASN A 150 -5.36 13.65 10.90
CA ASN A 150 -6.09 12.61 11.65
C ASN A 150 -6.85 11.63 10.75
N GLU A 151 -6.74 11.74 9.43
CA GLU A 151 -7.42 10.85 8.48
C GLU A 151 -6.47 9.74 8.00
N ILE A 152 -6.96 8.49 8.04
CA ILE A 152 -6.32 7.35 7.40
C ILE A 152 -7.14 6.96 6.17
N MET A 153 -6.53 7.00 5.00
CA MET A 153 -7.21 6.67 3.74
C MET A 153 -6.71 5.32 3.21
N ILE A 154 -7.64 4.39 3.04
CA ILE A 154 -7.40 3.07 2.45
C ILE A 154 -8.09 3.01 1.07
N PRO A 155 -7.41 2.55 0.01
CA PRO A 155 -7.95 2.54 -1.34
C PRO A 155 -9.11 1.54 -1.43
N PRO A 156 -10.23 1.90 -2.08
CA PRO A 156 -11.38 1.02 -2.13
C PRO A 156 -11.09 -0.22 -2.98
N LEU A 157 -11.65 -1.36 -2.58
CA LEU A 157 -11.77 -2.54 -3.43
C LEU A 157 -13.16 -2.51 -4.09
N TYR A 158 -13.22 -2.54 -5.44
CA TYR A 158 -14.48 -2.42 -6.19
C TYR A 158 -14.51 -3.35 -7.42
N GLY A 159 -15.68 -3.61 -8.00
CA GLY A 159 -15.79 -4.50 -9.16
C GLY A 159 -15.51 -5.98 -8.84
N GLU A 160 -15.29 -6.79 -9.89
CA GLU A 160 -15.02 -8.22 -9.73
C GLU A 160 -13.57 -8.44 -9.28
N CYS A 161 -13.41 -8.93 -8.05
CA CYS A 161 -12.11 -9.25 -7.45
C CYS A 161 -12.00 -10.76 -7.19
N ASP A 162 -10.81 -11.32 -7.39
CA ASP A 162 -10.58 -12.74 -7.09
C ASP A 162 -10.29 -12.99 -5.59
N GLN A 163 -10.23 -14.27 -5.20
CA GLN A 163 -9.97 -14.64 -3.80
C GLN A 163 -8.58 -14.23 -3.31
N LEU A 164 -7.59 -14.15 -4.20
CA LEU A 164 -6.22 -13.76 -3.85
C LEU A 164 -6.15 -12.26 -3.56
N GLU A 165 -6.77 -11.44 -4.41
CA GLU A 165 -6.90 -9.99 -4.21
C GLU A 165 -7.63 -9.68 -2.91
N ILE A 166 -8.76 -10.35 -2.66
CA ILE A 166 -9.52 -10.20 -1.41
C ILE A 166 -8.66 -10.62 -0.20
N SER A 167 -7.93 -11.73 -0.29
CA SER A 167 -7.05 -12.19 0.80
C SER A 167 -5.96 -11.16 1.11
N ARG A 168 -5.29 -10.65 0.08
CA ARG A 168 -4.24 -9.64 0.22
C ARG A 168 -4.77 -8.33 0.78
N TYR A 169 -5.97 -7.92 0.35
CA TYR A 169 -6.65 -6.75 0.89
C TYR A 169 -7.01 -6.93 2.37
N LYS A 170 -7.48 -8.11 2.78
CA LYS A 170 -7.71 -8.43 4.21
C LYS A 170 -6.43 -8.36 5.05
N ASP A 171 -5.30 -8.80 4.50
CA ASP A 171 -4.01 -8.70 5.20
C ASP A 171 -3.54 -7.25 5.36
N VAL A 172 -3.95 -6.35 4.46
CA VAL A 172 -3.76 -4.90 4.62
C VAL A 172 -4.58 -4.37 5.78
N ILE A 173 -5.87 -4.71 5.85
CA ILE A 173 -6.74 -4.27 6.94
C ILE A 173 -6.20 -4.77 8.29
N LYS A 174 -5.77 -6.03 8.36
CA LYS A 174 -5.12 -6.57 9.57
C LYS A 174 -3.85 -5.80 9.92
N PHE A 175 -2.99 -5.51 8.94
CA PHE A 175 -1.79 -4.70 9.17
C PHE A 175 -2.15 -3.31 9.68
N ALA A 176 -3.08 -2.61 9.02
CA ALA A 176 -3.53 -1.29 9.44
C ALA A 176 -4.06 -1.31 10.88
N ASN A 177 -4.89 -2.29 11.24
CA ASN A 177 -5.41 -2.42 12.60
C ASN A 177 -4.29 -2.70 13.62
N GLN A 178 -3.47 -3.72 13.37
CA GLN A 178 -2.43 -4.17 14.32
C GLN A 178 -1.30 -3.15 14.52
N VAL A 179 -0.96 -2.43 13.45
CA VAL A 179 0.24 -1.60 13.41
C VAL A 179 -0.12 -0.14 13.59
N LEU A 180 -1.17 0.32 12.91
CA LEU A 180 -1.44 1.74 12.77
C LEU A 180 -2.56 2.21 13.70
N LEU A 181 -3.49 1.33 14.07
CA LEU A 181 -4.59 1.65 14.99
C LEU A 181 -4.36 1.11 16.41
N CYS A 182 -3.36 0.25 16.61
CA CYS A 182 -3.05 -0.41 17.88
C CYS A 182 -4.27 -1.15 18.50
N GLU A 183 -5.17 -1.67 17.66
CA GLU A 183 -6.32 -2.51 18.03
C GLU A 183 -6.08 -4.01 17.81
#